data_AF-A0A250IKU1-F1
#
_entry.id   AF-A0A250IKU1-F1
#
_cell.length_a   1.000
_cell.length_b   1.000
_cell.length_c   1.000
_cell.angle_alpha   90.00
_cell.angle_beta   90.00
_cell.angle_gamma   90.00
#
_symmetry.space_group_name_H-M   'P 1'
#
loop_
_entity.id
_entity.type
_entity.pdbx_description
1 polymer ?
#
loop_
_entity_poly.entity_id
_entity_poly.type
_entity_poly.pdbx_seq_one_letter_code
_entity_poly.pdbx_strand_id
1 'polypeptide(L)'
;MTIFDQILEAQELLGKNHENAQSPEEKKLLLLAIDALWFLWRNGQAYEFEDYREDSESNAPHRVIAAFNTRDEADAWVRTKPKPPDLALVLIADNYHIVLSSRDGLRTSLVPDPEFEYYIEEMTRDGLPPPAATFNTREEANNWFNNQTAPPPQTVIQIGGEHYLAVYYRNINHRAMFPFSIVERLHARRKRREQNGPRE
;
A
#
# COMPACT_ATOMS: atom_id res chain seq x y z
N MET A 1 -18.88 -10.93 13.30
CA MET A 1 -19.68 -10.51 12.13
C MET A 1 -18.81 -10.75 10.92
N THR A 2 -19.27 -11.48 9.91
CA THR A 2 -18.48 -11.75 8.70
C THR A 2 -18.44 -10.50 7.81
N ILE A 3 -17.51 -10.44 6.86
CA ILE A 3 -17.53 -9.37 5.85
C ILE A 3 -18.85 -9.33 5.05
N PHE A 4 -19.49 -10.48 4.83
CA PHE A 4 -20.80 -10.53 4.16
C PHE A 4 -21.91 -9.89 5.00
N ASP A 5 -21.94 -10.17 6.29
CA ASP A 5 -22.89 -9.55 7.22
C ASP A 5 -22.67 -8.03 7.26
N GLN A 6 -21.42 -7.59 7.33
CA GLN A 6 -21.06 -6.17 7.30
C GLN A 6 -21.49 -5.48 6.01
N ILE A 7 -21.29 -6.11 4.85
CA ILE A 7 -21.71 -5.58 3.55
C ILE A 7 -23.24 -5.46 3.50
N LEU A 8 -23.98 -6.49 3.94
CA LEU A 8 -25.45 -6.48 3.99
C LEU A 8 -25.96 -5.35 4.89
N GLU A 9 -25.47 -5.27 6.13
CA GLU A 9 -25.89 -4.24 7.08
C GLU A 9 -25.57 -2.83 6.58
N ALA A 10 -24.40 -2.63 5.97
CA ALA A 10 -24.04 -1.36 5.36
C ALA A 10 -24.99 -0.99 4.22
N GLN A 11 -25.36 -1.95 3.36
CA GLN A 11 -26.33 -1.73 2.28
C GLN A 11 -27.72 -1.40 2.82
N GLU A 12 -28.19 -2.07 3.87
CA GLU A 12 -29.47 -1.75 4.50
C GLU A 12 -29.49 -0.34 5.07
N LEU A 13 -28.41 0.08 5.74
CA LEU A 13 -28.27 1.43 6.27
C LEU A 13 -28.28 2.47 5.15
N LEU A 14 -27.52 2.24 4.09
CA LEU A 14 -27.49 3.12 2.92
C LEU A 14 -28.85 3.17 2.22
N GLY A 15 -29.57 2.05 2.13
CA GLY A 15 -30.91 1.95 1.55
C GLY A 15 -31.94 2.78 2.33
N LYS A 16 -31.94 2.67 3.66
CA LYS A 16 -32.79 3.50 4.54
C LYS A 16 -32.48 4.99 4.37
N ASN A 17 -31.20 5.35 4.31
CA ASN A 17 -30.81 6.75 4.09
C ASN A 17 -31.23 7.24 2.70
N HIS A 18 -31.15 6.38 1.69
CA HIS A 18 -31.60 6.69 0.33
C HIS A 18 -33.11 6.97 0.25
N GLU A 19 -33.93 6.17 0.94
CA GLU A 19 -35.37 6.40 1.01
C GLU A 19 -35.72 7.75 1.67
N ASN A 20 -34.98 8.11 2.71
CA ASN A 20 -35.19 9.32 3.51
C ASN A 20 -34.53 10.59 2.95
N ALA A 21 -33.56 10.45 2.03
CA ALA A 21 -32.86 11.57 1.42
C ALA A 21 -33.84 12.49 0.66
N GLN A 22 -33.64 13.81 0.80
CA GLN A 22 -34.55 14.81 0.23
C GLN A 22 -34.07 15.33 -1.13
N SER A 23 -32.75 15.30 -1.38
CA SER A 23 -32.19 15.74 -2.65
C SER A 23 -32.00 14.58 -3.62
N PRO A 24 -32.28 14.76 -4.92
CA PRO A 24 -31.97 13.78 -5.95
C PRO A 24 -30.47 13.42 -6.02
N GLU A 25 -29.60 14.39 -5.75
CA GLU A 25 -28.15 14.24 -5.77
C GLU A 25 -27.67 13.28 -4.66
N GLU A 26 -28.16 13.46 -3.44
CA GLU A 26 -27.84 12.58 -2.31
C GLU A 26 -28.33 11.16 -2.56
N LYS A 27 -29.55 10.99 -3.10
CA LYS A 27 -30.05 9.67 -3.50
C LYS A 27 -29.11 8.97 -4.48
N LYS A 28 -28.65 9.70 -5.50
CA LYS A 28 -27.73 9.15 -6.50
C LYS A 28 -26.40 8.71 -5.89
N LEU A 29 -25.85 9.46 -4.94
CA LEU A 29 -24.59 9.09 -4.26
C LEU A 29 -24.75 7.86 -3.36
N LEU A 30 -25.87 7.77 -2.63
CA LEU A 30 -26.17 6.60 -1.80
C LEU A 30 -26.37 5.33 -2.64
N LEU A 31 -27.07 5.44 -3.78
CA LEU A 31 -27.19 4.33 -4.73
C LEU A 31 -25.83 3.91 -5.30
N LEU A 32 -24.97 4.87 -5.66
CA LEU A 32 -23.62 4.55 -6.13
C LEU A 32 -22.82 3.76 -5.09
N ALA A 33 -22.92 4.11 -3.81
CA ALA A 33 -22.27 3.37 -2.73
C ALA A 33 -22.84 1.94 -2.59
N ILE A 34 -24.17 1.79 -2.68
CA ILE A 34 -24.83 0.47 -2.67
C ILE A 34 -24.37 -0.38 -3.85
N ASP A 35 -24.30 0.20 -5.05
CA ASP A 35 -23.85 -0.47 -6.28
C ASP A 35 -22.38 -0.90 -6.19
N ALA A 36 -21.52 -0.09 -5.57
CA ALA A 36 -20.13 -0.44 -5.35
C ALA A 36 -19.99 -1.66 -4.41
N LEU A 37 -20.76 -1.70 -3.32
CA LEU A 37 -20.79 -2.85 -2.41
C LEU A 37 -21.33 -4.11 -3.11
N TRP A 38 -22.37 -3.97 -3.94
CA TRP A 38 -22.88 -5.05 -4.77
C TRP A 38 -21.85 -5.52 -5.79
N PHE A 39 -21.12 -4.62 -6.42
CA PHE A 39 -20.07 -4.96 -7.36
C PHE A 39 -19.00 -5.83 -6.71
N LEU A 40 -18.50 -5.43 -5.53
CA LEU A 40 -17.53 -6.22 -4.77
C LEU A 40 -18.06 -7.62 -4.47
N TRP A 41 -19.28 -7.73 -3.97
CA TRP A 41 -19.88 -9.03 -3.68
C TRP A 41 -20.04 -9.88 -4.95
N ARG A 42 -20.72 -9.36 -5.97
CA ARG A 42 -21.10 -10.14 -7.17
C ARG A 42 -19.90 -10.60 -7.99
N ASN A 43 -18.77 -9.90 -7.87
CA ASN A 43 -17.53 -10.29 -8.52
C ASN A 43 -16.62 -11.16 -7.63
N GLY A 44 -17.11 -11.60 -6.45
CA GLY A 44 -16.38 -12.48 -5.55
C GLY A 44 -15.25 -11.81 -4.78
N GLN A 45 -15.22 -10.48 -4.70
CA GLN A 45 -14.12 -9.68 -4.14
C GLN A 45 -14.30 -9.36 -2.65
N ALA A 46 -15.23 -10.04 -1.97
CA ALA A 46 -15.59 -9.72 -0.59
C ALA A 46 -14.43 -10.00 0.38
N TYR A 47 -13.72 -11.11 0.20
CA TYR A 47 -12.57 -11.47 1.04
C TYR A 47 -11.36 -10.59 0.75
N GLU A 48 -11.10 -10.22 -0.50
CA GLU A 48 -10.04 -9.27 -0.84
C GLU A 48 -10.32 -7.87 -0.28
N PHE A 49 -11.60 -7.51 -0.15
CA PHE A 49 -12.02 -6.28 0.52
C PHE A 49 -11.86 -6.37 2.04
N GLU A 50 -12.14 -7.53 2.66
CA GLU A 50 -11.82 -7.80 4.07
C GLU A 50 -10.32 -7.65 4.33
N ASP A 51 -9.48 -8.29 3.51
CA ASP A 51 -8.02 -8.15 3.55
C ASP A 51 -7.58 -6.70 3.44
N TYR A 52 -8.15 -5.95 2.48
CA TYR A 52 -7.84 -4.53 2.31
C TYR A 52 -8.18 -3.70 3.55
N ARG A 53 -9.28 -4.02 4.24
CA ARG A 53 -9.67 -3.33 5.47
C ARG A 53 -8.70 -3.62 6.61
N GLU A 54 -8.33 -4.89 6.79
CA GLU A 54 -7.33 -5.27 7.80
C GLU A 54 -5.98 -4.59 7.52
N ASP A 55 -5.54 -4.54 6.26
CA ASP A 55 -4.31 -3.83 5.87
C ASP A 55 -4.42 -2.33 6.21
N SER A 56 -5.55 -1.70 5.91
CA SER A 56 -5.81 -0.27 6.18
C SER A 56 -5.85 0.08 7.67
N GLU A 57 -6.31 -0.85 8.51
CA GLU A 57 -6.41 -0.67 9.96
C GLU A 57 -5.10 -1.00 10.70
N SER A 58 -4.12 -1.63 10.03
CA SER A 58 -2.90 -2.16 10.65
C SER A 58 -1.82 -1.13 11.02
N ASN A 59 -2.04 0.16 10.72
CA ASN A 59 -1.02 1.23 10.77
C ASN A 59 0.28 0.88 10.01
N ALA A 60 0.28 -0.12 9.12
CA ALA A 60 1.42 -0.51 8.32
C ALA A 60 1.56 0.40 7.08
N PRO A 61 2.70 0.33 6.37
CA PRO A 61 2.87 0.99 5.09
C PRO A 61 1.78 0.57 4.09
N HIS A 62 1.48 1.44 3.12
CA HIS A 62 0.43 1.18 2.16
C HIS A 62 0.60 -0.14 1.41
N ARG A 63 -0.53 -0.82 1.23
CA ARG A 63 -0.61 -2.09 0.52
C ARG A 63 -0.08 -1.97 -0.90
N VAL A 64 0.76 -2.91 -1.31
CA VAL A 64 1.21 -3.07 -2.70
C VAL A 64 0.55 -4.28 -3.34
N ILE A 65 0.32 -4.26 -4.64
CA ILE A 65 -0.40 -5.33 -5.36
C ILE A 65 0.53 -6.29 -6.11
N ALA A 66 1.81 -5.96 -6.20
CA ALA A 66 2.85 -6.79 -6.79
C ALA A 66 4.24 -6.32 -6.33
N ALA A 67 5.23 -7.20 -6.42
CA ALA A 67 6.62 -6.91 -6.13
C ALA A 67 7.52 -7.55 -7.21
N PHE A 68 8.56 -6.83 -7.62
CA PHE A 68 9.48 -7.22 -8.68
C PHE A 68 10.91 -6.96 -8.26
N ASN A 69 11.84 -7.80 -8.70
CA ASN A 69 13.26 -7.58 -8.42
C ASN A 69 13.85 -6.50 -9.33
N THR A 70 13.31 -6.36 -10.54
CA THR A 70 13.86 -5.45 -11.55
C THR A 70 12.77 -4.61 -12.21
N ARG A 71 13.20 -3.48 -12.79
CA ARG A 71 12.32 -2.59 -13.54
C ARG A 71 11.76 -3.28 -14.79
N ASP A 72 12.58 -4.06 -15.47
CA ASP A 72 12.17 -4.77 -16.69
C ASP A 72 11.07 -5.81 -16.41
N GLU A 73 11.17 -6.55 -15.29
CA GLU A 73 10.11 -7.46 -14.83
C GLU A 73 8.79 -6.73 -14.59
N ALA A 74 8.86 -5.58 -13.89
CA ALA A 74 7.68 -4.79 -13.57
C ALA A 74 7.03 -4.20 -14.83
N ASP A 75 7.84 -3.64 -15.74
CA ASP A 75 7.35 -3.07 -17.00
C ASP A 75 6.79 -4.18 -17.92
N ALA A 76 7.38 -5.37 -17.92
CA ALA A 76 6.82 -6.53 -18.61
C ALA A 76 5.47 -6.93 -18.03
N TRP A 77 5.35 -7.03 -16.70
CA TRP A 77 4.09 -7.34 -16.02
C TRP A 77 2.98 -6.35 -16.36
N VAL A 78 3.23 -5.05 -16.31
CA VAL A 78 2.23 -4.02 -16.65
C VAL A 78 1.73 -4.21 -18.09
N ARG A 79 2.63 -4.47 -19.03
CA ARG A 79 2.27 -4.67 -20.46
C ARG A 79 1.39 -5.89 -20.70
N THR A 80 1.39 -6.88 -19.82
CA THR A 80 0.49 -8.03 -19.93
C THR A 80 -0.95 -7.73 -19.53
N LYS A 81 -1.22 -6.59 -18.89
CA LYS A 81 -2.55 -6.24 -18.36
C LYS A 81 -3.33 -5.43 -19.40
N PRO A 82 -4.46 -5.94 -19.92
CA PRO A 82 -5.31 -5.18 -20.86
C PRO A 82 -5.87 -3.90 -20.23
N LYS A 83 -6.11 -3.95 -18.91
CA LYS A 83 -6.49 -2.80 -18.09
C LYS A 83 -5.53 -2.75 -16.89
N PRO A 84 -4.46 -1.95 -16.98
CA PRO A 84 -3.53 -1.78 -15.88
C PRO A 84 -4.25 -1.28 -14.61
N PRO A 85 -3.82 -1.74 -13.43
CA PRO A 85 -4.41 -1.33 -12.17
C PRO A 85 -3.94 0.09 -11.83
N ASP A 86 -4.60 1.09 -12.42
CA ASP A 86 -4.27 2.50 -12.25
C ASP A 86 -4.29 2.92 -10.78
N LEU A 87 -3.31 3.75 -10.39
CA LEU A 87 -3.02 4.20 -9.03
C LEU A 87 -2.62 3.10 -8.03
N ALA A 88 -2.51 1.84 -8.45
CA ALA A 88 -2.04 0.80 -7.56
C ALA A 88 -0.53 0.91 -7.32
N LEU A 89 -0.12 0.59 -6.09
CA LEU A 89 1.29 0.56 -5.69
C LEU A 89 1.91 -0.81 -5.96
N VAL A 90 3.16 -0.80 -6.42
CA VAL A 90 4.01 -1.99 -6.59
C VAL A 90 5.39 -1.74 -6.00
N LEU A 91 6.09 -2.80 -5.64
CA LEU A 91 7.51 -2.73 -5.30
C LEU A 91 8.38 -3.08 -6.51
N ILE A 92 9.42 -2.31 -6.73
CA ILE A 92 10.50 -2.62 -7.67
C ILE A 92 11.82 -2.50 -6.92
N ALA A 93 12.51 -3.62 -6.74
CA ALA A 93 13.71 -3.71 -5.92
C ALA A 93 13.53 -3.06 -4.53
N ASP A 94 12.45 -3.41 -3.84
CA ASP A 94 12.05 -2.83 -2.54
C ASP A 94 11.88 -1.29 -2.54
N ASN A 95 11.46 -0.71 -3.66
CA ASN A 95 11.06 0.70 -3.74
C ASN A 95 9.63 0.84 -4.26
N TYR A 96 8.87 1.73 -3.64
CA TYR A 96 7.48 1.99 -4.03
C TYR A 96 7.39 2.68 -5.38
N HIS A 97 6.48 2.18 -6.19
CA HIS A 97 6.12 2.77 -7.47
C HIS A 97 4.60 2.74 -7.65
N ILE A 98 4.05 3.81 -8.20
CA ILE A 98 2.64 3.88 -8.58
C ILE A 98 2.49 3.55 -10.07
N VAL A 99 1.47 2.74 -10.39
CA VAL A 99 1.03 2.50 -11.77
C VAL A 99 0.23 3.72 -12.22
N LEU A 100 0.69 4.41 -13.26
CA LEU A 100 -0.03 5.52 -13.87
C LEU A 100 -0.37 5.21 -15.32
N SER A 101 -1.66 5.20 -15.62
CA SER A 101 -2.18 5.09 -16.96
C SER A 101 -2.43 6.47 -17.54
N SER A 102 -2.13 6.67 -18.82
CA SER A 102 -2.53 7.88 -19.53
C SER A 102 -4.05 8.00 -19.57
N ARG A 103 -4.55 9.23 -19.71
CA ARG A 103 -6.01 9.49 -19.79
C ARG A 103 -6.71 8.77 -20.93
N ASP A 104 -5.99 8.46 -22.01
CA ASP A 104 -6.48 7.68 -23.15
C ASP A 104 -6.39 6.16 -22.93
N GLY A 105 -5.80 5.71 -21.81
CA GLY A 105 -5.63 4.30 -21.46
C GLY A 105 -4.59 3.54 -22.30
N LEU A 106 -3.87 4.22 -23.20
CA LEU A 106 -2.97 3.58 -24.17
C LEU A 106 -1.54 3.43 -23.67
N ARG A 107 -1.16 4.17 -22.63
CA ARG A 107 0.20 4.18 -22.08
C ARG A 107 0.12 3.94 -20.58
N THR A 108 1.13 3.24 -20.07
CA THR A 108 1.29 3.03 -18.63
C THR A 108 2.73 3.23 -18.25
N SER A 109 2.95 3.86 -17.12
CA SER A 109 4.26 4.05 -16.52
C SER A 109 4.25 3.61 -15.06
N LEU A 110 5.41 3.18 -14.58
CA LEU A 110 5.67 2.94 -13.17
C LEU A 110 6.49 4.12 -12.65
N VAL A 111 5.91 4.95 -11.80
CA VAL A 111 6.57 6.17 -11.30
C VAL A 111 7.01 5.93 -9.86
N PRO A 112 8.27 6.22 -9.49
CA PRO A 112 8.71 6.15 -8.10
C PRO A 112 7.81 6.99 -7.21
N ASP A 113 7.31 6.40 -6.14
CA ASP A 113 6.40 7.04 -5.21
C ASP A 113 7.09 7.25 -3.85
N PRO A 114 7.14 8.50 -3.32
CA PRO A 114 7.86 8.82 -2.09
C PRO A 114 7.08 8.52 -0.80
N GLU A 115 5.89 7.93 -0.89
CA GLU A 115 4.98 7.72 0.24
C GLU A 115 5.59 6.88 1.36
N PHE A 116 6.37 5.87 1.00
CA PHE A 116 7.06 5.07 2.00
C PHE A 116 8.12 5.87 2.76
N GLU A 117 8.85 6.76 2.09
CA GLU A 117 9.79 7.65 2.76
C GLU A 117 9.11 8.59 3.74
N TYR A 118 7.93 9.13 3.39
CA TYR A 118 7.13 9.95 4.30
C TYR A 118 6.62 9.14 5.49
N TYR A 119 6.24 7.89 5.27
CA TYR A 119 5.82 6.99 6.34
C TYR A 119 6.94 6.76 7.38
N ILE A 120 8.17 6.48 6.93
CA ILE A 120 9.30 6.32 7.86
C ILE A 120 9.71 7.66 8.50
N GLU A 121 9.65 8.76 7.78
CA GLU A 121 9.87 10.11 8.33
C GLU A 121 8.88 10.43 9.46
N GLU A 122 7.60 10.14 9.26
CA GLU A 122 6.54 10.29 10.27
C GLU A 122 6.82 9.42 11.49
N MET A 123 7.10 8.13 11.28
CA MET A 123 7.40 7.15 12.33
C MET A 123 8.60 7.55 13.19
N THR A 124 9.59 8.23 12.61
CA THR A 124 10.84 8.61 13.27
C THR A 124 10.85 10.03 13.82
N ARG A 125 9.73 10.76 13.71
CA ARG A 125 9.63 12.16 14.15
C ARG A 125 10.03 12.34 15.61
N ASP A 126 9.57 11.44 16.48
CA ASP A 126 9.78 11.52 17.93
C ASP A 126 11.00 10.70 18.40
N GLY A 127 11.82 10.23 17.46
CA GLY A 127 12.98 9.38 17.71
C GLY A 127 12.85 8.01 17.03
N LEU A 128 13.93 7.23 17.08
CA LEU A 128 13.93 5.88 16.52
C LEU A 128 13.08 4.96 17.41
N PRO A 129 12.07 4.26 16.85
CA PRO A 129 11.33 3.25 17.59
C PRO A 129 12.26 2.12 18.04
N PRO A 130 12.05 1.53 19.22
CA PRO A 130 12.88 0.42 19.69
C PRO A 130 12.73 -0.80 18.76
N PRO A 131 13.84 -1.48 18.42
CA PRO A 131 13.77 -2.67 17.58
C PRO A 131 13.24 -3.86 18.38
N ALA A 132 12.34 -4.64 17.78
CA ALA A 132 11.82 -5.88 18.36
C ALA A 132 12.82 -7.05 18.26
N ALA A 133 13.75 -6.97 17.30
CA ALA A 133 14.82 -7.95 17.11
C ALA A 133 16.08 -7.27 16.54
N THR A 134 17.25 -7.81 16.90
CA THR A 134 18.55 -7.31 16.44
C THR A 134 19.36 -8.45 15.83
N PHE A 135 19.95 -8.18 14.67
CA PHE A 135 20.74 -9.12 13.89
C PHE A 135 22.09 -8.48 13.53
N ASN A 136 23.12 -9.32 13.35
CA ASN A 136 24.41 -8.84 12.87
C ASN A 136 24.42 -8.71 11.35
N THR A 137 23.68 -9.57 10.66
CA THR A 137 23.70 -9.64 9.19
C THR A 137 22.30 -9.62 8.57
N ARG A 138 22.22 -9.20 7.31
CA ARG A 138 20.99 -9.22 6.51
C ARG A 138 20.47 -10.65 6.29
N GLU A 139 21.38 -11.63 6.19
CA GLU A 139 21.03 -13.04 6.03
C GLU A 139 20.32 -13.60 7.27
N GLU A 140 20.83 -13.29 8.47
CA GLU A 140 20.17 -13.65 9.73
C GLU A 140 18.75 -13.07 9.82
N ALA A 141 18.59 -11.79 9.50
CA ALA A 141 17.30 -11.12 9.51
C ALA A 141 16.33 -11.72 8.47
N ASN A 142 16.80 -12.02 7.26
CA ASN A 142 16.01 -12.70 6.23
C ASN A 142 15.54 -14.07 6.71
N ASN A 143 16.43 -14.88 7.29
CA ASN A 143 16.09 -16.20 7.80
C ASN A 143 15.05 -16.11 8.92
N TRP A 144 15.21 -15.16 9.85
CA TRP A 144 14.22 -14.90 10.89
C TRP A 144 12.86 -14.51 10.31
N PHE A 145 12.82 -13.64 9.31
CA PHE A 145 11.56 -13.13 8.75
C PHE A 145 10.84 -14.18 7.91
N ASN A 146 11.59 -15.00 7.17
CA ASN A 146 11.05 -16.07 6.32
C ASN A 146 10.55 -17.27 7.13
N ASN A 147 11.09 -17.52 8.32
CA ASN A 147 10.64 -18.60 9.19
C ASN A 147 9.33 -18.28 9.95
N GLN A 148 8.83 -17.05 9.86
CA GLN A 148 7.55 -16.68 10.47
C GLN A 148 6.38 -17.11 9.58
N THR A 149 5.51 -17.96 10.12
CA THR A 149 4.29 -18.44 9.43
C THR A 149 3.28 -17.31 9.17
N ALA A 150 3.11 -16.42 10.15
CA ALA A 150 2.24 -15.24 10.07
C ALA A 150 2.91 -14.07 10.80
N PRO A 151 3.87 -13.39 10.17
CA PRO A 151 4.53 -12.25 10.79
C PRO A 151 3.54 -11.08 10.99
N PRO A 152 3.82 -10.18 11.95
CA PRO A 152 3.08 -8.92 12.04
C PRO A 152 3.15 -8.13 10.70
N PRO A 153 2.15 -7.28 10.39
CA PRO A 153 2.15 -6.46 9.17
C PRO A 153 3.42 -5.63 9.02
N GLN A 154 3.95 -5.15 10.15
CA GLN A 154 5.25 -4.51 10.21
C GLN A 154 5.96 -4.78 11.53
N THR A 155 7.29 -4.72 11.54
CA THR A 155 8.12 -4.83 12.73
C THR A 155 9.40 -4.04 12.55
N VAL A 156 9.75 -3.21 13.53
CA VAL A 156 11.06 -2.55 13.55
C VAL A 156 12.11 -3.54 14.02
N ILE A 157 13.18 -3.67 13.25
CA ILE A 157 14.33 -4.53 13.58
C ILE A 157 15.62 -3.72 13.41
N GLN A 158 16.72 -4.26 13.94
CA GLN A 158 18.04 -3.70 13.75
C GLN A 158 18.96 -4.71 13.05
N ILE A 159 19.69 -4.27 12.04
CA ILE A 159 20.66 -5.10 11.31
C ILE A 159 21.99 -4.35 11.28
N GLY A 160 23.03 -4.91 11.89
CA GLY A 160 24.37 -4.30 11.89
C GLY A 160 24.41 -2.88 12.47
N GLY A 161 23.49 -2.55 13.38
CA GLY A 161 23.36 -1.22 13.99
C GLY A 161 22.35 -0.28 13.32
N GLU A 162 21.93 -0.53 12.08
CA GLU A 162 20.94 0.28 11.37
C GLU A 162 19.51 -0.24 11.61
N HIS A 163 18.54 0.67 11.76
CA HIS A 163 17.12 0.32 11.91
C HIS A 163 16.48 0.04 10.55
N TYR A 164 15.66 -1.01 10.51
CA TYR A 164 14.88 -1.41 9.35
C TYR A 164 13.42 -1.60 9.75
N LEU A 165 12.52 -1.32 8.81
CA LEU A 165 11.13 -1.74 8.91
C LEU A 165 10.97 -3.02 8.10
N ALA A 166 10.77 -4.15 8.78
CA ALA A 166 10.33 -5.39 8.15
C ALA A 166 8.82 -5.31 7.93
N VAL A 167 8.37 -5.48 6.69
CA VAL A 167 6.97 -5.33 6.28
C VAL A 167 6.51 -6.60 5.59
N TYR A 168 5.36 -7.11 5.98
CA TYR A 168 4.73 -8.27 5.38
C TYR A 168 3.45 -7.87 4.64
N TYR A 169 3.47 -8.00 3.32
CA TYR A 169 2.33 -7.77 2.45
C TYR A 169 1.58 -9.09 2.26
N ARG A 170 0.58 -9.33 3.11
CA ARG A 170 -0.18 -10.58 3.14
C ARG A 170 -0.81 -10.92 1.79
N ASN A 171 -1.40 -9.92 1.13
CA ASN A 171 -2.12 -10.07 -0.12
C ASN A 171 -1.28 -10.63 -1.28
N ILE A 172 0.05 -10.43 -1.26
CA ILE A 172 0.98 -10.98 -2.24
C ILE A 172 2.00 -11.94 -1.62
N ASN A 173 1.84 -12.28 -0.34
CA ASN A 173 2.78 -13.05 0.47
C ASN A 173 4.24 -12.57 0.28
N HIS A 174 4.44 -11.26 0.33
CA HIS A 174 5.75 -10.65 0.10
C HIS A 174 6.33 -10.05 1.39
N ARG A 175 7.63 -10.20 1.55
CA ARG A 175 8.40 -9.73 2.71
C ARG A 175 9.46 -8.77 2.21
N ALA A 176 9.43 -7.55 2.72
CA ALA A 176 10.42 -6.52 2.40
C ALA A 176 10.99 -5.92 3.68
N MET A 177 12.24 -5.45 3.62
CA MET A 177 12.91 -4.83 4.76
C MET A 177 13.55 -3.51 4.32
N PHE A 178 12.99 -2.40 4.79
CA PHE A 178 13.35 -1.07 4.34
C PHE A 178 14.24 -0.36 5.36
N PRO A 179 15.39 0.19 4.94
CA PRO A 179 16.29 0.90 5.85
C PRO A 179 15.71 2.27 6.25
N PHE A 180 15.92 2.66 7.50
CA PHE A 180 15.50 3.98 8.00
C PHE A 180 16.34 5.12 7.39
N SER A 181 17.55 4.83 6.90
CA SER A 181 18.38 5.78 6.14
C SER A 181 17.72 6.29 4.85
N ILE A 182 16.58 5.73 4.44
CA ILE A 182 15.77 6.28 3.36
C ILE A 182 15.28 7.71 3.64
N VAL A 183 15.10 8.08 4.92
CA VAL A 183 14.72 9.44 5.34
C VAL A 183 15.83 10.45 5.02
N GLU A 184 17.10 10.09 5.23
CA GLU A 184 18.24 10.94 4.87
C GLU A 184 18.27 11.21 3.35
N ARG A 185 17.98 10.17 2.55
CA ARG A 185 17.86 10.31 1.08
C ARG A 185 16.69 11.22 0.69
N LEU A 186 15.58 11.17 1.42
CA LEU A 186 14.46 12.08 1.22
C LEU A 186 14.84 13.54 1.52
N HIS A 187 15.45 13.80 2.67
CA HIS A 187 15.90 15.14 3.07
C HIS A 187 16.90 15.72 2.08
N ALA A 188 17.87 14.91 1.63
CA ALA A 188 18.83 15.32 0.61
C ALA A 188 18.15 15.67 -0.73
N ARG A 189 17.10 14.92 -1.14
CA ARG A 189 16.31 15.24 -2.34
C ARG A 189 15.55 16.57 -2.19
N ARG A 190 14.90 16.81 -1.04
CA ARG A 190 14.18 18.06 -0.76
C ARG A 190 15.12 19.27 -0.82
N LYS A 191 16.26 19.20 -0.12
CA LYS A 191 17.30 20.25 -0.14
C LYS A 191 17.81 20.57 -1.54
N ARG A 192 18.02 19.53 -2.38
CA ARG A 192 18.42 19.74 -3.79
C ARG A 192 17.33 20.43 -4.62
N ARG A 193 16.05 20.15 -4.37
CA ARG A 193 14.94 20.80 -5.09
C ARG A 193 14.82 22.28 -4.72
N GLU A 194 14.96 22.60 -3.44
CA GLU A 194 14.98 23.98 -2.94
C GLU A 194 16.13 24.79 -3.54
N GLN A 195 17.30 24.17 -3.70
CA GLN A 195 18.49 24.81 -4.29
C GLN A 195 18.40 25.00 -5.80
N ASN A 196 17.69 24.14 -6.52
CA ASN A 196 17.63 24.15 -7.98
C ASN A 196 16.44 24.93 -8.56
N GLY A 197 15.54 25.46 -7.70
CA GLY A 197 14.32 26.15 -8.13
C GLY A 197 13.33 25.25 -8.88
N PRO A 198 12.11 25.72 -9.20
CA PRO A 198 11.21 25.01 -10.10
C PRO A 198 11.88 24.88 -11.47
N ARG A 199 11.89 23.67 -12.05
CA ARG A 199 12.19 23.53 -13.47
C ARG A 199 10.97 24.05 -14.24
N GLU A 200 11.14 25.18 -14.91
CA GLU A 200 10.20 25.74 -15.90
C GLU A 200 9.89 24.72 -17.01
#